data_AF-A0A2V8C3R0-F1
#
_entry.id   AF-A0A2V8C3R0-F1
#
_cell.length_a   1.000
_cell.length_b   1.000
_cell.length_c   1.000
_cell.angle_alpha   90.00
_cell.angle_beta   90.00
_cell.angle_gamma   90.00
#
_symmetry.space_group_name_H-M   'P 1'
#
loop_
_entity.id
_entity.type
_entity.pdbx_description
1 polymer ?
#
loop_
_entity_poly.entity_id
_entity_poly.type
_entity_poly.pdbx_seq_one_letter_code
_entity_poly.pdbx_strand_id
1 'polypeptide(L)'
;MRSKMVDNTSPLAYGYTDNLAVWCDNGPIFNVSNIFGARGGRRLGPDDGGNRPTGRGTAEDIDVPQGRLAIDVPQEPRPETWQAVPVTEEQLRNGINVIPPALRPRVVLRYADTRDLLVSGLVENGGEIAQHPAVVDVPLDKGHVVVYSNNPIWRGETEGSYFLVFNALLNFEQLNAGRKLDAK
;
A
#
# COMPACT_ATOMS: atom_id res chain seq x y z
N MET A 1 15.01 4.02 -8.93
CA MET A 1 13.84 4.71 -8.37
C MET A 1 13.95 4.82 -6.86
N ARG A 2 13.41 5.87 -6.26
CA ARG A 2 13.39 6.07 -4.81
C ARG A 2 12.23 5.27 -4.22
N SER A 3 12.51 4.58 -3.13
CA SER A 3 11.49 3.91 -2.32
C SER A 3 11.37 4.58 -0.95
N LYS A 4 10.26 4.34 -0.25
CA LYS A 4 10.04 4.74 1.13
C LYS A 4 9.72 3.51 1.95
N MET A 5 10.26 3.47 3.16
CA MET A 5 9.93 2.41 4.09
C MET A 5 8.55 2.64 4.70
N VAL A 6 7.73 1.58 4.69
CA VAL A 6 6.43 1.56 5.35
C VAL A 6 6.54 0.90 6.72
N ASP A 7 7.27 -0.22 6.79
CA ASP A 7 7.42 -0.98 8.02
C ASP A 7 8.86 -1.43 8.26
N ASN A 8 9.57 -0.62 9.05
CA ASN A 8 10.96 -0.88 9.46
C ASN A 8 11.10 -2.02 10.48
N THR A 9 10.01 -2.52 11.04
CA THR A 9 10.07 -3.61 12.03
C THR A 9 10.15 -4.98 11.37
N SER A 10 9.89 -5.07 10.06
CA SER A 10 9.99 -6.30 9.29
C SER A 10 11.43 -6.78 9.19
N PRO A 11 11.71 -8.08 9.35
CA PRO A 11 13.03 -8.63 9.07
C PRO A 11 13.52 -8.36 7.65
N LEU A 12 12.60 -8.22 6.69
CA LEU A 12 12.94 -7.84 5.31
C LEU A 12 13.64 -6.47 5.23
N ALA A 13 13.35 -5.56 6.17
CA ALA A 13 13.91 -4.22 6.24
C ALA A 13 15.18 -4.12 7.10
N TYR A 14 15.68 -5.22 7.68
CA TYR A 14 16.86 -5.16 8.55
C TYR A 14 18.11 -4.67 7.82
N GLY A 15 18.83 -3.76 8.46
CA GLY A 15 20.02 -3.11 7.87
C GLY A 15 19.71 -1.97 6.89
N TYR A 16 18.44 -1.73 6.58
CA TYR A 16 18.05 -0.61 5.74
C TYR A 16 17.61 0.61 6.55
N THR A 17 17.88 1.78 5.97
CA THR A 17 17.26 3.05 6.36
C THR A 17 16.17 3.41 5.36
N ASP A 18 15.47 4.52 5.62
CA ASP A 18 14.55 5.08 4.63
C ASP A 18 15.29 5.51 3.35
N ASN A 19 14.55 5.67 2.25
CA ASN A 19 15.05 6.12 0.94
C ASN A 19 15.97 5.16 0.19
N LEU A 20 15.74 3.84 0.27
CA LEU A 20 16.46 2.87 -0.56
C LEU A 20 16.23 3.16 -2.06
N ALA A 21 17.30 3.19 -2.85
CA ALA A 21 17.19 3.25 -4.29
C ALA A 21 17.03 1.83 -4.85
N VAL A 22 15.93 1.58 -5.58
CA VAL A 22 15.60 0.28 -6.17
C VAL A 22 15.47 0.36 -7.69
N TRP A 23 15.83 -0.70 -8.39
CA TRP A 23 15.70 -0.86 -9.83
C TRP A 23 14.45 -1.65 -10.19
N CYS A 24 13.75 -1.23 -11.24
CA CYS A 24 12.63 -1.95 -11.81
C CYS A 24 12.60 -1.71 -13.32
N ASP A 25 12.43 -2.78 -14.07
CA ASP A 25 12.22 -2.75 -15.51
C ASP A 25 11.05 -3.70 -15.81
N ASN A 26 9.95 -3.16 -16.34
CA ASN A 26 8.72 -3.90 -16.62
C ASN A 26 8.20 -4.74 -15.43
N GLY A 27 8.43 -4.29 -14.20
CA GLY A 27 7.99 -4.99 -12.99
C GLY A 27 6.48 -4.87 -12.75
N PRO A 28 5.90 -5.83 -12.01
CA PRO A 28 4.48 -5.82 -11.69
C PRO A 28 4.12 -4.68 -10.72
N ILE A 29 2.97 -4.03 -10.93
CA ILE A 29 2.44 -3.02 -10.00
C ILE A 29 1.46 -3.70 -9.05
N PHE A 30 1.68 -3.55 -7.74
CA PHE A 30 0.86 -4.20 -6.72
C PHE A 30 -0.18 -3.28 -6.11
N ASN A 31 -1.28 -3.88 -5.67
CA ASN A 31 -2.24 -3.28 -4.76
C ASN A 31 -2.54 -4.30 -3.67
N VAL A 32 -2.74 -3.82 -2.45
CA VAL A 32 -3.07 -4.68 -1.30
C VAL A 32 -4.53 -4.50 -0.90
N SER A 33 -5.13 -5.56 -0.37
CA SER A 33 -6.51 -5.54 0.10
C SER A 33 -6.68 -6.43 1.32
N ASN A 34 -7.68 -6.12 2.13
CA ASN A 34 -8.10 -6.92 3.28
C ASN A 34 -9.26 -7.87 2.94
N ILE A 35 -9.66 -7.93 1.67
CA ILE A 35 -10.80 -8.71 1.19
C ILE A 35 -10.34 -9.62 0.06
N PHE A 36 -10.45 -10.91 0.26
CA PHE A 36 -10.12 -11.92 -0.73
C PHE A 36 -10.99 -11.76 -1.99
N GLY A 37 -10.35 -11.76 -3.17
CA GLY A 37 -11.02 -11.59 -4.45
C GLY A 37 -11.47 -10.15 -4.76
N ALA A 38 -11.31 -9.20 -3.82
CA ALA A 38 -11.52 -7.79 -4.12
C ALA A 38 -10.35 -7.26 -4.94
N ARG A 39 -10.66 -6.49 -5.99
CA ARG A 39 -9.64 -5.65 -6.63
C ARG A 39 -9.34 -4.52 -5.65
N GLY A 40 -8.08 -4.39 -5.23
CA GLY A 40 -7.60 -3.30 -4.37
C GLY A 40 -8.23 -1.99 -4.83
N GLY A 41 -8.89 -1.30 -3.90
CA GLY A 41 -9.96 -0.34 -4.19
C GLY A 41 -9.60 0.61 -5.33
N ARG A 42 -10.03 0.28 -6.56
CA ARG A 42 -10.02 1.23 -7.66
C ARG A 42 -11.05 2.27 -7.28
N ARG A 43 -10.59 3.48 -6.92
CA ARG A 43 -11.46 4.66 -6.97
C ARG A 43 -12.01 4.72 -8.40
N LEU A 44 -13.31 4.54 -8.53
CA LEU A 44 -14.01 4.71 -9.78
C LEU A 44 -14.11 6.22 -10.02
N GLY A 45 -13.10 6.78 -10.67
CA GLY A 45 -13.10 8.18 -11.09
C GLY A 45 -12.75 9.20 -10.00
N PRO A 46 -12.45 10.44 -10.43
CA PRO A 46 -12.19 11.57 -9.55
C PRO A 46 -13.50 12.12 -9.01
N ASP A 47 -14.19 11.36 -8.16
CA ASP A 47 -14.95 11.99 -7.08
C ASP A 47 -13.94 12.40 -6.00
N ASP A 48 -13.03 13.30 -6.41
CA ASP A 48 -12.39 14.22 -5.49
C ASP A 48 -13.55 14.94 -4.82
N GLY A 49 -13.75 14.69 -3.53
CA GLY A 49 -14.68 15.43 -2.67
C GLY A 49 -14.38 16.93 -2.58
N GLY A 50 -13.82 17.55 -3.63
CA GLY A 50 -13.71 18.98 -3.88
C GLY A 50 -14.78 19.53 -4.84
N ASN A 51 -15.52 18.69 -5.58
CA ASN A 51 -16.63 19.19 -6.41
C ASN A 51 -17.98 18.89 -5.77
N ARG A 52 -18.62 19.94 -5.25
CA ARG A 52 -19.98 19.86 -4.68
C ARG A 52 -20.98 19.51 -5.79
N PRO A 53 -21.84 18.48 -5.60
CA PRO A 53 -22.87 18.12 -6.58
C PRO A 53 -23.83 19.27 -6.92
N THR A 54 -23.99 20.21 -5.98
CA THR A 54 -24.88 21.37 -6.09
C THR A 54 -24.29 22.53 -6.89
N GLY A 55 -22.97 22.56 -7.12
CA GLY A 55 -22.27 23.60 -7.90
C GLY A 55 -22.39 25.02 -7.33
N ARG A 56 -22.80 25.19 -6.06
CA ARG A 56 -23.03 26.47 -5.39
C ARG A 56 -22.37 26.49 -4.02
N GLY A 57 -21.79 27.62 -3.62
CA GLY A 57 -21.10 27.82 -2.34
C GLY A 57 -19.60 27.54 -2.38
N THR A 58 -18.93 27.60 -1.23
CA THR A 58 -17.48 27.30 -1.12
C THR A 58 -17.24 25.81 -0.88
N ALA A 59 -15.98 25.36 -0.94
CA ALA A 59 -15.61 23.96 -0.69
C ALA A 59 -15.94 23.50 0.76
N GLU A 60 -16.00 24.43 1.71
CA GLU A 60 -16.23 24.16 3.13
C GLU A 60 -17.71 24.21 3.54
N ASP A 61 -18.59 24.65 2.65
CA ASP A 61 -20.02 24.74 2.93
C ASP A 61 -20.66 23.35 2.80
N ILE A 62 -21.45 22.97 3.81
CA ILE A 62 -22.12 21.66 3.89
C ILE A 62 -23.43 21.69 3.10
N ASP A 63 -23.68 20.65 2.28
CA ASP A 63 -24.98 20.47 1.62
C ASP A 63 -26.05 20.04 2.64
N VAL A 64 -26.98 20.94 2.95
CA VAL A 64 -28.06 20.69 3.91
C VAL A 64 -29.36 20.32 3.19
N PRO A 65 -29.96 19.14 3.45
CA PRO A 65 -31.27 18.80 2.90
C PRO A 65 -32.34 19.76 3.42
N GLN A 66 -33.08 20.40 2.52
CA GLN A 66 -34.14 21.33 2.92
C GLN A 66 -35.23 20.63 3.75
N GLY A 67 -35.63 21.23 4.87
CA GLY A 67 -36.67 20.70 5.75
C GLY A 67 -36.26 19.50 6.62
N ARG A 68 -34.97 19.13 6.65
CA ARG A 68 -34.42 18.11 7.55
C ARG A 68 -33.19 18.65 8.27
N LEU A 69 -32.95 18.20 9.50
CA LEU A 69 -31.71 18.49 10.22
C LEU A 69 -30.52 17.95 9.43
N ALA A 70 -29.47 18.77 9.29
CA ALA A 70 -28.20 18.33 8.76
C ALA A 70 -27.60 17.28 9.71
N ILE A 71 -27.38 16.07 9.19
CA ILE A 71 -26.67 15.01 9.91
C ILE A 71 -25.27 14.99 9.33
N ASP A 72 -24.26 15.08 10.20
CA ASP A 72 -22.87 14.94 9.77
C ASP A 72 -22.65 13.51 9.25
N VAL A 73 -22.18 13.42 8.01
CA VAL A 73 -21.91 12.13 7.38
C VAL A 73 -20.53 11.68 7.84
N PRO A 74 -20.40 10.50 8.47
CA PRO A 74 -19.09 9.98 8.84
C PRO A 74 -18.17 9.94 7.62
N GLN A 75 -17.03 10.64 7.70
CA GLN A 75 -16.07 10.65 6.61
C GLN A 75 -15.47 9.26 6.46
N GLU A 76 -15.60 8.68 5.27
CA GLU A 76 -14.96 7.41 4.96
C GLU A 76 -13.44 7.56 5.04
N PRO A 77 -12.73 6.58 5.65
CA PRO A 77 -11.27 6.62 5.67
C PRO A 77 -10.74 6.63 4.24
N ARG A 78 -9.84 7.57 3.94
CA ARG A 78 -9.17 7.69 2.65
C ARG A 78 -7.79 7.01 2.73
N PRO A 79 -7.67 5.71 2.43
CA PRO A 79 -6.38 5.05 2.43
C PRO A 79 -5.49 5.59 1.32
N GLU A 80 -4.19 5.60 1.58
CA GLU A 80 -3.18 5.86 0.55
C GLU A 80 -3.09 4.67 -0.43
N THR A 81 -2.50 4.89 -1.61
CA THR A 81 -2.41 3.89 -2.68
C THR A 81 -1.78 2.55 -2.24
N TRP A 82 -0.80 2.59 -1.33
CA TRP A 82 -0.16 1.38 -0.80
C TRP A 82 -0.89 0.77 0.39
N GLN A 83 -1.88 1.45 0.99
CA GLN A 83 -2.61 0.96 2.16
C GLN A 83 -3.81 0.12 1.72
N ALA A 84 -4.01 -1.00 2.41
CA ALA A 84 -5.25 -1.75 2.26
C ALA A 84 -6.40 -0.95 2.87
N VAL A 85 -7.55 -0.91 2.20
CA VAL A 85 -8.76 -0.27 2.73
C VAL A 85 -9.11 -0.96 4.06
N PRO A 86 -9.32 -0.19 5.16
CA PRO A 86 -9.72 -0.78 6.43
C PRO A 86 -11.09 -1.46 6.28
N VAL A 87 -11.26 -2.60 6.92
CA VAL A 87 -12.49 -3.39 6.82
C VAL A 87 -13.63 -2.66 7.53
N THR A 88 -14.77 -2.51 6.85
CA THR A 88 -15.95 -1.86 7.43
C THR A 88 -16.72 -2.82 8.33
N GLU A 89 -17.53 -2.28 9.25
CA GLU A 89 -18.34 -3.11 10.15
C GLU A 89 -19.38 -3.93 9.40
N GLU A 90 -19.89 -3.41 8.29
CA GLU A 90 -20.82 -4.13 7.42
C GLU A 90 -20.15 -5.34 6.76
N GLN A 91 -18.90 -5.19 6.29
CA GLN A 91 -18.12 -6.30 5.74
C GLN A 91 -17.84 -7.38 6.78
N LEU A 92 -17.61 -7.00 8.04
CA LEU A 92 -17.43 -7.95 9.14
C LEU A 92 -18.72 -8.74 9.46
N ARG A 93 -19.91 -8.16 9.25
CA ARG A 93 -21.18 -8.87 9.44
C ARG A 93 -21.34 -10.05 8.48
N ASN A 94 -20.79 -9.94 7.27
CA ASN A 94 -20.76 -11.02 6.27
C ASN A 94 -19.33 -11.27 5.77
N GLY A 95 -18.45 -11.61 6.70
CA GLY A 95 -17.00 -11.63 6.51
C GLY A 95 -16.41 -12.83 5.76
N ILE A 96 -17.18 -13.53 4.91
CA ILE A 96 -16.70 -14.75 4.21
C ILE A 96 -15.40 -14.49 3.44
N ASN A 97 -15.29 -13.30 2.83
CA ASN A 97 -14.11 -12.90 2.06
C ASN A 97 -13.14 -12.01 2.86
N VAL A 98 -13.42 -11.69 4.13
CA VAL A 98 -12.52 -10.84 4.91
C VAL A 98 -11.29 -11.64 5.30
N ILE A 99 -10.11 -11.13 4.94
CA ILE A 99 -8.84 -11.77 5.27
C ILE A 99 -8.59 -11.59 6.77
N PRO A 100 -8.37 -12.68 7.53
CA PRO A 100 -8.07 -12.60 8.95
C PRO A 100 -6.83 -11.71 9.20
N PRO A 101 -6.79 -10.90 10.28
CA PRO A 101 -5.69 -9.96 10.52
C PRO A 101 -4.27 -10.57 10.45
N ALA A 102 -4.13 -11.83 10.89
CA ALA A 102 -2.86 -12.55 10.86
C ALA A 102 -2.38 -12.91 9.44
N LEU A 103 -3.31 -13.03 8.47
CA LEU A 103 -3.02 -13.44 7.08
C LEU A 103 -3.01 -12.27 6.10
N ARG A 104 -3.18 -11.04 6.58
CA ARG A 104 -3.20 -9.86 5.70
C ARG A 104 -1.84 -9.61 5.05
N PRO A 105 -1.79 -9.01 3.86
CA PRO A 105 -0.53 -8.58 3.27
C PRO A 105 0.09 -7.44 4.09
N ARG A 106 1.40 -7.50 4.31
CA ARG A 106 2.21 -6.49 5.00
C ARG A 106 3.08 -5.78 3.96
N VAL A 107 2.85 -4.48 3.76
CA VAL A 107 3.70 -3.67 2.88
C VAL A 107 4.94 -3.25 3.67
N VAL A 108 6.12 -3.64 3.20
CA VAL A 108 7.40 -3.29 3.84
C VAL A 108 8.01 -2.06 3.19
N LEU A 109 8.03 -2.07 1.86
CA LEU A 109 8.61 -1.01 1.03
C LEU A 109 7.59 -0.56 0.01
N ARG A 110 7.54 0.74 -0.26
CA ARG A 110 6.74 1.32 -1.34
C ARG A 110 7.58 2.25 -2.22
N TYR A 111 7.12 2.53 -3.42
CA TYR A 111 7.71 3.59 -4.24
C TYR A 111 7.41 4.98 -3.65
N ALA A 112 8.30 5.92 -3.91
CA ALA A 112 8.10 7.32 -3.54
C ALA A 112 6.98 7.97 -4.38
N ASP A 113 6.71 9.25 -4.11
CA ASP A 113 5.79 10.03 -4.95
C ASP A 113 6.41 10.30 -6.33
N THR A 114 5.58 10.55 -7.33
CA THR A 114 5.97 10.81 -8.73
C THR A 114 7.07 11.87 -8.81
N ARG A 115 6.98 12.91 -7.97
CA ARG A 115 7.95 14.02 -7.92
C ARG A 115 9.35 13.60 -7.45
N ASP A 116 9.42 12.62 -6.54
CA ASP A 116 10.65 12.18 -5.89
C ASP A 116 11.11 10.79 -6.35
N LEU A 117 10.38 10.18 -7.31
CA LEU A 117 10.54 8.80 -7.73
C LEU A 117 11.85 8.55 -8.47
N LEU A 118 12.30 9.51 -9.29
CA LEU A 118 13.55 9.41 -10.02
C LEU A 118 14.73 9.73 -9.10
N VAL A 119 15.65 8.76 -8.96
CA VAL A 119 16.96 8.97 -8.30
C VAL A 119 18.02 9.27 -9.36
N SER A 120 18.10 8.41 -10.37
CA SER A 120 19.03 8.51 -11.49
C SER A 120 18.49 7.70 -12.67
N GLY A 121 18.98 8.01 -13.89
CA GLY A 121 18.57 7.35 -15.13
C GLY A 121 17.29 7.94 -15.72
N LEU A 122 16.36 7.07 -16.10
CA LEU A 122 15.08 7.41 -16.71
C LEU A 122 13.93 6.74 -15.94
N VAL A 123 12.83 7.45 -15.80
CA VAL A 123 11.55 6.89 -15.34
C VAL A 123 10.53 7.19 -16.42
N GLU A 124 10.03 6.13 -17.05
CA GLU A 124 8.91 6.19 -17.98
C GLU A 124 7.62 5.81 -17.23
N ASN A 125 6.52 6.51 -17.48
CA ASN A 125 5.22 6.26 -16.85
C ASN A 125 5.26 6.19 -15.31
N GLY A 126 6.12 7.00 -14.68
CA GLY A 126 6.32 6.98 -13.22
C GLY A 126 5.07 7.21 -12.38
N GLY A 127 4.05 7.87 -12.93
CA GLY A 127 2.77 8.06 -12.26
C GLY A 127 1.99 6.77 -11.99
N GLU A 128 2.21 5.71 -12.78
CA GLU A 128 1.53 4.42 -12.58
C GLU A 128 2.11 3.61 -11.42
N ILE A 129 3.42 3.73 -11.17
CA ILE A 129 4.13 2.98 -10.13
C ILE A 129 4.32 3.78 -8.83
N ALA A 130 4.18 5.11 -8.89
CA ALA A 130 4.31 5.98 -7.73
C ALA A 130 3.37 5.57 -6.60
N GLN A 131 3.84 5.66 -5.35
CA GLN A 131 3.11 5.28 -4.14
C GLN A 131 2.69 3.80 -4.05
N HIS A 132 2.90 2.95 -5.05
CA HIS A 132 2.55 1.54 -4.98
C HIS A 132 3.55 0.74 -4.12
N PRO A 133 3.14 -0.40 -3.54
CA PRO A 133 4.03 -1.32 -2.85
C PRO A 133 5.15 -1.85 -3.77
N ALA A 134 6.38 -1.81 -3.28
CA ALA A 134 7.55 -2.36 -3.93
C ALA A 134 7.91 -3.75 -3.40
N VAL A 135 7.80 -3.94 -2.07
CA VAL A 135 8.04 -5.22 -1.39
C VAL A 135 6.89 -5.50 -0.44
N VAL A 136 6.26 -6.67 -0.61
CA VAL A 136 5.10 -7.10 0.18
C VAL A 136 5.39 -8.48 0.76
N ASP A 137 5.15 -8.63 2.06
CA ASP A 137 5.15 -9.92 2.75
C ASP A 137 3.71 -10.41 2.92
N VAL A 138 3.38 -11.59 2.38
CA VAL A 138 2.05 -12.19 2.46
C VAL A 138 2.14 -13.51 3.22
N PRO A 139 1.62 -13.60 4.45
CA PRO A 139 1.53 -14.87 5.16
C PRO A 139 0.57 -15.82 4.44
N LEU A 140 1.02 -17.05 4.24
CA LEU A 140 0.22 -18.11 3.63
C LEU A 140 0.41 -19.41 4.42
N ASP A 141 -0.66 -19.86 5.06
CA ASP A 141 -0.66 -20.98 5.99
C ASP A 141 0.40 -20.84 7.10
N LYS A 142 1.46 -21.65 7.04
CA LYS A 142 2.59 -21.65 7.98
C LYS A 142 3.81 -20.90 7.46
N GLY A 143 3.74 -20.40 6.23
CA GLY A 143 4.85 -19.78 5.53
C GLY A 143 4.54 -18.36 5.08
N HIS A 144 5.42 -17.86 4.24
CA HIS A 144 5.39 -16.50 3.73
C HIS A 144 5.68 -16.49 2.23
N VAL A 145 4.92 -15.69 1.52
CA VAL A 145 5.17 -15.36 0.13
C VAL A 145 5.63 -13.91 0.09
N VAL A 146 6.92 -13.71 -0.21
CA VAL A 146 7.49 -12.38 -0.37
C VAL A 146 7.48 -12.03 -1.85
N VAL A 147 6.84 -10.91 -2.17
CA VAL A 147 6.65 -10.45 -3.55
C VAL A 147 7.42 -9.15 -3.76
N TYR A 148 8.20 -9.13 -4.84
CA TYR A 148 9.03 -8.00 -5.25
C TYR A 148 8.49 -7.42 -6.57
N SER A 149 8.21 -6.12 -6.56
CA SER A 149 7.89 -5.34 -7.76
C SER A 149 9.18 -4.85 -8.41
N ASN A 150 10.18 -4.53 -7.58
CA ASN A 150 11.54 -4.30 -8.02
C ASN A 150 12.21 -5.62 -8.42
N ASN A 151 13.31 -5.55 -9.17
CA ASN A 151 14.12 -6.72 -9.50
C ASN A 151 15.38 -6.74 -8.63
N PRO A 152 15.31 -7.19 -7.36
CA PRO A 152 16.38 -7.01 -6.38
C PRO A 152 17.67 -7.77 -6.69
N ILE A 153 17.72 -8.59 -7.74
CA ILE A 153 18.94 -9.25 -8.21
C ILE A 153 19.05 -9.00 -9.71
N TRP A 154 19.43 -7.77 -10.05
CA TRP A 154 19.74 -7.37 -11.42
C TRP A 154 21.19 -6.93 -11.55
N ARG A 155 21.83 -7.30 -12.67
CA ARG A 155 23.25 -7.03 -12.96
C ARG A 155 23.65 -5.54 -12.95
N GLY A 156 22.69 -4.62 -12.99
CA GLY A 156 22.90 -3.18 -13.02
C GLY A 156 22.29 -2.42 -11.83
N GLU A 157 21.82 -3.12 -10.80
CA GLU A 157 21.32 -2.49 -9.57
C GLU A 157 22.45 -2.29 -8.56
N THR A 158 22.23 -1.44 -7.56
CA THR A 158 23.14 -1.31 -6.43
C THR A 158 23.11 -2.60 -5.61
N GLU A 159 24.29 -3.10 -5.20
CA GLU A 159 24.44 -4.26 -4.31
C GLU A 159 23.64 -4.10 -3.00
N GLY A 160 23.38 -2.85 -2.61
CA GLY A 160 22.53 -2.52 -1.46
C GLY A 160 21.14 -3.15 -1.53
N SER A 161 20.54 -3.34 -2.71
CA SER A 161 19.21 -3.95 -2.84
C SER A 161 19.18 -5.47 -2.59
N TYR A 162 20.32 -6.15 -2.66
CA TYR A 162 20.39 -7.62 -2.59
C TYR A 162 19.99 -8.13 -1.21
N PHE A 163 20.23 -7.35 -0.17
CA PHE A 163 19.83 -7.69 1.19
C PHE A 163 18.31 -7.78 1.37
N LEU A 164 17.48 -7.26 0.47
CA LEU A 164 16.03 -7.50 0.47
C LEU A 164 15.72 -9.00 0.29
N VAL A 165 16.52 -9.72 -0.51
CA VAL A 165 16.38 -11.17 -0.72
C VAL A 165 17.14 -11.94 0.35
N PHE A 166 18.37 -11.53 0.70
CA PHE A 166 19.12 -12.22 1.74
C PHE A 166 18.43 -12.12 3.12
N ASN A 167 17.81 -11.00 3.47
CA ASN A 167 17.02 -10.89 4.69
C ASN A 167 15.83 -11.85 4.68
N ALA A 168 15.18 -12.06 3.52
CA ALA A 168 14.11 -13.04 3.39
C ALA A 168 14.62 -14.47 3.63
N LEU A 169 15.79 -14.81 3.09
CA LEU A 169 16.42 -16.12 3.24
C LEU A 169 16.94 -16.37 4.67
N LEU A 170 17.61 -15.39 5.26
CA LEU A 170 18.20 -15.50 6.60
C LEU A 170 17.13 -15.54 7.69
N ASN A 171 16.00 -14.87 7.49
CA ASN A 171 14.92 -14.76 8.47
C ASN A 171 13.65 -15.52 8.05
N PHE A 172 13.77 -16.53 7.19
CA PHE A 172 12.62 -17.18 6.52
C PHE A 172 11.55 -17.72 7.48
N GLU A 173 11.93 -18.19 8.68
CA GLU A 173 10.99 -18.68 9.70
C GLU A 173 10.35 -17.57 10.55
N GLN A 174 10.89 -16.34 10.49
CA GLN A 174 10.55 -15.27 11.43
C GLN A 174 10.10 -13.98 10.74
N LEU A 175 9.66 -14.02 9.48
CA LEU A 175 9.23 -12.83 8.72
C LEU A 175 8.06 -12.06 9.36
N ASN A 176 7.27 -12.73 10.21
CA ASN A 176 6.23 -12.10 11.03
C ASN A 176 6.76 -11.31 12.26
N ALA A 177 8.06 -11.30 12.53
CA ALA A 177 8.61 -10.56 13.66
C ALA A 177 8.27 -9.06 13.57
N GLY A 178 8.01 -8.46 14.72
CA GLY A 178 7.64 -7.04 14.85
C GLY A 178 6.25 -6.67 14.32
N ARG A 179 5.51 -7.61 13.73
CA ARG A 179 4.22 -7.34 13.11
C ARG A 179 3.17 -6.93 14.14
N LYS A 180 2.53 -5.79 13.88
CA LYS A 180 1.33 -5.33 14.60
C LYS A 180 0.11 -5.79 13.83
N LEU A 181 -0.79 -6.50 14.50
CA LEU A 181 -2.05 -6.92 13.89
C LEU A 181 -3.04 -5.77 13.91
N ASP A 182 -3.78 -5.61 12.81
CA ASP A 182 -4.91 -4.69 12.76
C ASP A 182 -5.97 -5.09 13.78
N ALA A 183 -6.62 -4.09 14.38
CA ALA A 183 -7.67 -4.31 15.37
C ALA A 183 -8.97 -4.87 14.79
N LYS A 184 -9.22 -4.64 13.49
CA LYS A 184 -10.43 -5.03 12.75
C LYS A 184 -10.03 -5.70 11.46
#